data_AF-A0A649YCE5-F1
#
_entry.id   AF-A0A649YCE5-F1
#
_cell.length_a   1.000
_cell.length_b   1.000
_cell.length_c   1.000
_cell.angle_alpha   90.00
_cell.angle_beta   90.00
_cell.angle_gamma   90.00
#
_symmetry.space_group_name_H-M   'P 1'
#
loop_
_entity.id
_entity.type
_entity.pdbx_description
1 polymer ?
#
loop_
_entity_poly.entity_id
_entity_poly.type
_entity_poly.pdbx_seq_one_letter_code
_entity_poly.pdbx_strand_id
1 'polypeptide(L)'
;KDKLSGKNVRIVLPEGEDERVLTAAVDLQASDYVAPIVLGNVDKIKALAAEKSLNIEGLNIIQPDTSDLKATLVEQFVERRKGKATEEQAQSLLNDVNYFGTMLVYA
;
A
#
# COMPACT_ATOMS: atom_id res chain seq x y z
N LYS A 1 14.34 -5.53 16.09
CA LYS A 1 15.16 -5.23 14.89
C LYS A 1 16.06 -6.41 14.55
N ASP A 2 16.79 -6.98 15.51
CA ASP A 2 17.77 -8.06 15.29
C ASP A 2 17.24 -9.29 14.54
N LYS A 3 16.00 -9.72 14.80
CA LYS A 3 15.38 -10.84 14.07
C LYS A 3 15.00 -10.53 12.61
N LEU A 4 15.00 -9.26 12.22
CA LEU A 4 14.52 -8.76 10.93
C LEU A 4 15.62 -8.11 10.06
N SER A 5 16.80 -7.82 10.62
CA SER A 5 17.92 -7.24 9.86
C SER A 5 18.24 -8.06 8.62
N GLY A 6 18.44 -7.37 7.50
CA GLY A 6 18.68 -7.92 6.16
C GLY A 6 17.50 -8.64 5.50
N LYS A 7 16.35 -8.81 6.17
CA LYS A 7 15.22 -9.58 5.62
C LYS A 7 14.33 -8.78 4.68
N ASN A 8 14.35 -7.45 4.77
CA ASN A 8 13.51 -6.56 3.97
C ASN A 8 12.03 -7.00 3.93
N VAL A 9 11.46 -7.27 5.10
CA VAL A 9 10.07 -7.73 5.20
C VAL A 9 9.15 -6.65 4.66
N ARG A 10 8.28 -7.01 3.71
CA ARG A 10 7.33 -6.05 3.12
C ARG A 10 6.14 -5.84 4.03
N ILE A 11 5.84 -4.58 4.33
CA ILE A 11 4.71 -4.19 5.18
C ILE A 11 3.89 -3.14 4.43
N VAL A 12 2.60 -3.41 4.25
CA VAL A 12 1.67 -2.48 3.62
C VAL A 12 1.17 -1.48 4.66
N LEU A 13 1.18 -0.19 4.30
CA LEU A 13 0.72 0.94 5.09
C LEU A 13 -0.41 1.65 4.32
N PRO A 14 -1.68 1.28 4.55
CA PRO A 14 -2.80 1.77 3.76
C PRO A 14 -3.07 3.28 3.86
N GLU A 15 -2.76 3.87 5.01
CA GLU A 15 -3.11 5.25 5.36
C GLU A 15 -2.01 6.25 4.97
N GLY A 16 -1.51 6.18 3.74
CA GLY A 16 -0.37 7.01 3.29
C GLY A 16 -0.60 8.52 3.31
N GLU A 17 -1.86 8.96 3.35
CA GLU A 17 -2.26 10.35 3.49
C GLU A 17 -2.26 10.83 4.97
N ASP A 18 -1.94 9.97 5.94
CA ASP A 18 -1.72 10.33 7.35
C ASP A 18 -0.24 10.66 7.61
N GLU A 19 0.01 11.82 8.24
CA GLU A 19 1.36 12.32 8.54
C GLU A 19 2.20 11.32 9.33
N ARG A 20 1.60 10.64 10.33
CA ARG A 20 2.33 9.72 11.21
C ARG A 20 2.75 8.48 10.44
N VAL A 21 1.86 7.98 9.58
CA VAL A 21 2.10 6.80 8.76
C VAL A 21 3.16 7.08 7.71
N LEU A 22 3.07 8.22 7.02
CA LEU A 22 4.06 8.61 6.01
C LEU A 22 5.45 8.84 6.62
N THR A 23 5.51 9.51 7.78
CA THR A 23 6.76 9.71 8.53
C THR A 23 7.40 8.36 8.90
N ALA A 24 6.60 7.45 9.47
CA ALA A 24 7.09 6.11 9.83
C ALA A 24 7.54 5.31 8.61
N ALA A 25 6.86 5.46 7.46
CA ALA A 25 7.26 4.81 6.21
C ALA A 25 8.63 5.28 5.73
N VAL A 26 8.90 6.59 5.78
CA VAL A 26 10.21 7.16 5.44
C VAL A 26 11.31 6.63 6.37
N ASP A 27 11.06 6.60 7.67
CA ASP A 27 12.00 6.05 8.65
C ASP A 27 12.29 4.55 8.41
N LEU A 28 11.26 3.77 8.06
CA LEU A 28 11.41 2.35 7.75
C LEU A 28 12.16 2.12 6.44
N GLN A 29 11.93 2.93 5.41
CA GLN A 29 12.61 2.84 4.12
C GLN A 29 14.13 3.08 4.23
N ALA A 30 14.57 3.86 5.21
CA ALA A 30 15.99 4.07 5.50
C ALA A 30 16.66 2.88 6.21
N SER A 31 15.89 1.83 6.56
CA SER A 31 16.39 0.63 7.22
C SER A 31 16.61 -0.55 6.26
N ASP A 32 17.24 -1.61 6.75
CA ASP A 32 17.52 -2.86 6.01
C ASP A 32 16.54 -4.00 6.36
N TYR A 33 15.56 -3.74 7.22
CA TYR A 33 14.73 -4.79 7.83
C TYR A 33 13.28 -4.78 7.38
N VAL A 34 12.73 -3.63 7.00
CA VAL A 34 11.35 -3.49 6.51
C VAL A 34 11.37 -2.68 5.22
N ALA A 35 10.66 -3.16 4.22
CA ALA A 35 10.39 -2.45 2.97
C ALA A 35 8.92 -2.00 2.95
N PRO A 36 8.61 -0.74 3.32
CA PRO A 36 7.24 -0.26 3.38
C PRO A 36 6.63 -0.12 1.98
N ILE A 37 5.34 -0.45 1.86
CA ILE A 37 4.51 -0.18 0.69
C ILE A 37 3.38 0.74 1.16
N VAL A 38 3.39 1.99 0.70
CA VAL A 38 2.41 3.01 1.11
C VAL A 38 1.28 3.07 0.09
N LEU A 39 0.03 3.07 0.56
CA LEU A 39 -1.14 3.23 -0.31
C LEU A 39 -1.76 4.61 -0.15
N GLY A 40 -2.34 5.12 -1.22
CA GLY A 40 -3.11 6.37 -1.21
C GLY A 40 -2.96 7.14 -2.51
N ASN A 41 -3.56 8.33 -2.57
CA ASN A 41 -3.42 9.18 -3.75
C ASN A 41 -1.99 9.74 -3.85
N VAL A 42 -1.32 9.49 -4.97
CA VAL A 42 0.09 9.83 -5.16
C VAL A 42 0.34 11.33 -5.02
N ASP A 43 -0.54 12.16 -5.56
CA ASP A 43 -0.37 13.62 -5.53
C ASP A 43 -0.57 14.17 -4.11
N LYS A 44 -1.55 13.65 -3.36
CA LYS A 44 -1.75 14.03 -1.96
C LYS A 44 -0.61 13.60 -1.07
N ILE A 45 -0.08 12.38 -1.25
CA ILE A 45 1.08 11.89 -0.50
C ILE A 45 2.30 12.77 -0.79
N LYS A 46 2.55 13.12 -2.05
CA LYS A 46 3.63 14.05 -2.44
C LYS A 46 3.45 15.43 -1.83
N ALA A 47 2.22 15.96 -1.83
CA ALA A 47 1.92 17.26 -1.22
C ALA A 47 2.18 17.25 0.29
N LEU A 48 1.72 16.20 0.98
CA LEU A 48 1.97 16.01 2.41
C LEU A 48 3.47 15.87 2.71
N ALA A 49 4.20 15.09 1.91
CA ALA A 49 5.64 14.94 2.06
C ALA A 49 6.36 16.28 1.91
N ALA A 50 5.98 17.10 0.92
CA ALA A 50 6.53 18.43 0.72
C ALA A 50 6.21 19.37 1.89
N GLU A 51 4.97 19.39 2.37
CA GLU A 51 4.54 20.17 3.54
C GLU A 51 5.37 19.82 4.79
N LYS A 52 5.64 18.53 5.00
CA LYS A 52 6.33 18.01 6.19
C LYS A 52 7.84 17.85 5.99
N SER A 53 8.37 18.28 4.85
CA SER A 53 9.80 18.11 4.50
C SER A 53 10.30 16.66 4.62
N LEU A 54 9.45 15.69 4.27
CA LEU A 54 9.78 14.27 4.26
C LEU A 54 10.38 13.86 2.92
N ASN A 55 11.51 13.15 2.94
CA ASN A 55 12.08 12.57 1.73
C ASN A 55 11.42 11.22 1.42
N ILE A 56 10.55 11.19 0.42
CA ILE A 56 9.86 9.98 -0.05
C ILE A 56 10.52 9.35 -1.29
N GLU A 57 11.74 9.76 -1.65
CA GLU A 57 12.49 9.16 -2.74
C GLU A 57 12.73 7.67 -2.49
N GLY A 58 12.44 6.83 -3.49
CA GLY A 58 12.56 5.38 -3.39
C GLY A 58 11.45 4.68 -2.59
N LEU A 59 10.54 5.43 -1.95
CA LEU A 59 9.40 4.84 -1.25
C LEU A 59 8.42 4.24 -2.27
N ASN A 60 8.01 2.98 -2.05
CA ASN A 60 7.03 2.34 -2.90
C ASN A 60 5.62 2.87 -2.57
N ILE A 61 5.07 3.71 -3.44
CA ILE A 61 3.73 4.31 -3.29
C ILE A 61 2.82 3.75 -4.38
N ILE A 62 1.69 3.18 -3.99
CA ILE A 62 0.71 2.59 -4.91
C ILE A 62 -0.64 3.29 -4.72
N GLN A 63 -1.18 3.83 -5.81
CA GLN A 63 -2.56 4.31 -5.83
C GLN A 63 -3.49 3.18 -6.29
N PRO A 64 -4.43 2.71 -5.46
CA PRO A 64 -5.23 1.51 -5.76
C PRO A 64 -6.01 1.60 -7.08
N ASP A 65 -6.63 2.75 -7.36
CA ASP A 65 -7.54 2.92 -8.49
C ASP A 65 -6.88 2.87 -9.88
N THR A 66 -5.58 3.16 -9.93
CA THR A 66 -4.76 3.29 -11.14
C THR A 66 -3.61 2.28 -11.18
N SER A 67 -3.52 1.39 -10.19
CA SER A 67 -2.47 0.37 -10.13
C SER A 67 -2.66 -0.71 -11.20
N ASP A 68 -1.58 -1.06 -11.88
CA ASP A 68 -1.55 -2.20 -12.82
C ASP A 68 -1.86 -3.54 -12.12
N LEU A 69 -1.68 -3.63 -10.80
CA LEU A 69 -1.99 -4.82 -10.01
C LEU A 69 -3.51 -5.02 -9.84
N LYS A 70 -4.31 -3.96 -10.00
CA LYS A 70 -5.72 -3.96 -9.64
C LYS A 70 -6.51 -5.05 -10.37
N ALA A 71 -6.27 -5.25 -11.66
CA ALA A 71 -6.97 -6.25 -12.45
C ALA A 71 -6.77 -7.67 -11.87
N THR A 72 -5.52 -8.04 -11.58
CA THR A 72 -5.19 -9.33 -10.98
C THR A 72 -5.77 -9.47 -9.57
N LEU A 73 -5.71 -8.42 -8.75
CA LEU A 73 -6.27 -8.47 -7.39
C LEU A 73 -7.80 -8.58 -7.39
N VAL A 74 -8.49 -8.00 -8.37
CA VAL A 74 -9.94 -8.14 -8.55
C VAL A 74 -10.32 -9.58 -8.82
N GLU A 75 -9.64 -10.24 -9.76
CA GLU A 75 -9.86 -11.66 -10.09
C GLU A 75 -9.68 -12.54 -8.84
N GLN A 76 -8.56 -12.37 -8.14
CA GLN A 76 -8.27 -13.12 -6.91
C GLN A 76 -9.28 -12.84 -5.80
N PHE A 77 -9.77 -11.60 -5.66
CA PHE A 77 -10.78 -11.25 -4.67
C PHE A 77 -12.11 -11.95 -4.97
N VAL A 78 -12.57 -11.92 -6.23
CA VAL A 78 -13.81 -12.60 -6.65
C VAL A 78 -13.73 -14.10 -6.37
N GLU A 79 -12.63 -14.74 -6.76
CA GLU A 79 -12.37 -16.15 -6.48
C GLU A 79 -12.42 -16.43 -4.97
N ARG A 80 -11.72 -15.61 -4.17
CA ARG A 80 -11.68 -15.74 -2.72
C ARG A 80 -13.05 -15.59 -2.07
N ARG A 81 -13.93 -14.78 -2.65
CA ARG A 81 -15.29 -14.53 -2.17
C ARG A 81 -16.28 -15.65 -2.53
N LYS A 82 -15.90 -16.61 -3.38
CA LYS A 82 -16.71 -17.81 -3.72
C LYS A 82 -18.15 -17.45 -4.13
N GLY A 83 -18.29 -16.50 -5.04
CA GLY A 83 -19.59 -16.03 -5.54
C GLY A 83 -20.31 -15.01 -4.64
N LYS A 84 -19.73 -14.61 -3.50
CA LYS A 84 -20.29 -13.57 -2.61
C LYS A 84 -19.94 -12.13 -3.02
N ALA A 85 -19.24 -11.95 -4.12
CA ALA A 85 -18.94 -10.66 -4.71
C ALA A 85 -18.89 -10.80 -6.23
N THR A 86 -19.51 -9.87 -6.95
CA THR A 86 -19.34 -9.75 -8.41
C THR A 86 -18.02 -9.06 -8.74
N GLU A 87 -17.62 -9.11 -10.02
CA GLU A 87 -16.42 -8.40 -10.48
C GLU A 87 -16.56 -6.88 -10.28
N GLU A 88 -17.72 -6.30 -10.57
CA GLU A 88 -17.96 -4.86 -10.40
C GLU A 88 -17.89 -4.45 -8.93
N GLN A 89 -18.43 -5.28 -8.03
CA GLN A 89 -18.31 -5.05 -6.59
C GLN A 89 -16.85 -5.11 -6.14
N ALA A 90 -16.08 -6.07 -6.66
CA ALA A 90 -14.65 -6.18 -6.37
C ALA A 90 -13.87 -4.98 -6.90
N GLN A 91 -14.11 -4.53 -8.14
CA GLN A 91 -13.47 -3.34 -8.71
C GLN A 91 -13.69 -2.08 -7.86
N SER A 92 -14.89 -1.92 -7.31
CA SER A 92 -15.23 -0.82 -6.41
C SER A 92 -14.56 -0.96 -5.04
N LEU A 93 -14.66 -2.13 -4.41
CA LEU A 93 -14.05 -2.38 -3.11
C LEU A 93 -12.54 -2.22 -3.12
N LEU A 94 -11.86 -2.64 -4.19
CA LEU A 94 -10.41 -2.54 -4.31
C LEU A 94 -9.91 -1.13 -4.63
N ASN A 95 -10.79 -0.12 -4.72
CA ASN A 95 -10.36 1.29 -4.62
C ASN A 95 -10.06 1.69 -3.17
N ASP A 96 -10.63 1.00 -2.19
CA ASP A 96 -10.36 1.23 -0.78
C ASP A 96 -8.96 0.70 -0.42
N VAL A 97 -8.15 1.54 0.21
CA VAL A 97 -6.77 1.24 0.57
C VAL A 97 -6.65 0.03 1.50
N ASN A 98 -7.62 -0.22 2.37
CA ASN A 98 -7.58 -1.36 3.29
C ASN A 98 -7.89 -2.67 2.56
N TYR A 99 -8.89 -2.67 1.67
CA TYR A 99 -9.17 -3.84 0.83
C TYR A 99 -8.02 -4.14 -0.12
N PHE A 100 -7.51 -3.12 -0.81
CA PHE A 100 -6.36 -3.27 -1.70
C PHE A 100 -5.13 -3.77 -0.94
N GLY A 101 -4.82 -3.16 0.20
CA GLY A 101 -3.70 -3.56 1.04
C GLY A 101 -3.84 -4.97 1.61
N THR A 102 -5.05 -5.38 1.99
CA THR A 102 -5.33 -6.77 2.40
C THR A 102 -5.08 -7.74 1.25
N MET A 103 -5.49 -7.38 0.03
CA MET A 103 -5.25 -8.22 -1.14
C MET A 103 -3.78 -8.30 -1.53
N LEU A 104 -3.00 -7.22 -1.40
CA LEU A 104 -1.55 -7.25 -1.58
C LEU A 104 -0.83 -8.22 -0.63
N VAL A 105 -1.36 -8.41 0.58
CA VAL A 105 -0.80 -9.34 1.57
C VAL A 105 -1.22 -10.78 1.28
N TYR A 106 -2.42 -10.98 0.70
CA TYR A 106 -2.95 -12.30 0.37
C TYR A 106 -2.34 -12.89 -0.91
N ALA A 107 -2.10 -12.04 -1.91
CA ALA A 107 -1.71 -12.40 -3.28
C ALA A 107 -0.31 -13.02 -3.41
#